data_AF-A0A835JGY9-F1
#
_entry.id   AF-A0A835JGY9-F1
#
_cell.length_a   1.000
_cell.length_b   1.000
_cell.length_c   1.000
_cell.angle_alpha   90.00
_cell.angle_beta   90.00
_cell.angle_gamma   90.00
#
_symmetry.space_group_name_H-M   'P 1'
#
loop_
_entity.id
_entity.type
_entity.pdbx_description
1 polymer ?
#
loop_
_entity_poly.entity_id
_entity_poly.type
_entity_poly.pdbx_seq_one_letter_code
_entity_poly.pdbx_strand_id
1 'polypeptide(L)' 'MQQSPQQMLSITTEQIQKYLEENKQLIMAILENQNKGNVSECASYQAQLQQNLMYLARIADAQPQGTTMPSQVKLLNKT' A
#
# COMPACT_ATOMS: atom_id res chain seq x y z
N MET A 1 -22.77 14.37 19.74
CA MET A 1 -22.13 13.04 19.82
C MET A 1 -21.95 12.51 18.40
N GLN A 2 -20.99 13.05 17.63
CA GLN A 2 -20.64 12.48 16.34
C GLN A 2 -19.74 11.26 16.58
N GLN A 3 -20.24 10.07 16.26
CA GLN A 3 -19.42 8.87 16.14
C GLN A 3 -18.52 9.05 14.91
N SER A 4 -17.21 9.02 15.12
CA SER A 4 -16.21 8.85 14.06
C SER A 4 -15.92 7.35 13.92
N PRO A 5 -16.36 6.66 12.85
CA PRO A 5 -15.97 5.28 12.62
C PRO A 5 -14.58 5.27 11.97
N GLN A 6 -13.54 5.51 12.76
CA GLN A 6 -12.14 5.29 12.36
C GLN A 6 -11.56 4.15 13.19
N GLN A 7 -12.29 3.04 13.27
CA GLN A 7 -11.81 1.80 13.87
C GLN A 7 -11.93 0.70 12.83
N MET A 8 -10.93 0.50 11.96
CA MET A 8 -10.76 -0.85 11.40
C MET A 8 -9.47 -1.19 10.64
N LEU A 9 -8.39 -0.40 10.67
CA LEU A 9 -7.17 -0.82 9.97
C LEU A 9 -5.93 -0.56 10.83
N SER A 10 -5.87 -1.23 11.98
CA SER A 10 -4.63 -1.40 12.75
C SER A 10 -3.73 -2.41 12.04
N ILE A 11 -3.29 -2.07 10.82
CA ILE A 11 -2.30 -2.88 10.13
C ILE A 11 -0.91 -2.51 10.62
N THR A 12 -0.09 -3.52 10.91
CA THR A 12 1.28 -3.35 11.37
C THR A 12 2.21 -3.16 10.17
N THR A 13 3.35 -2.50 10.40
CA THR A 13 4.41 -2.38 9.39
C THR A 13 4.89 -3.74 8.89
N GLU A 14 4.89 -4.76 9.75
CA GLU A 14 5.23 -6.14 9.40
C GLU A 14 4.25 -6.73 8.38
N GLN A 15 2.95 -6.52 8.59
CA GLN A 15 1.93 -6.99 7.65
C GLN A 15 2.05 -6.27 6.30
N ILE A 16 2.37 -4.97 6.30
CA ILE A 16 2.67 -4.21 5.07
C ILE A 16 3.87 -4.82 4.34
N GLN A 17 4.97 -5.12 5.05
CA GLN A 17 6.14 -5.76 4.45
C GLN A 17 5.82 -7.12 3.84
N LYS A 18 4.97 -7.91 4.50
CA LYS A 18 4.50 -9.20 3.97
C LYS A 18 3.81 -9.01 2.61
N TYR A 19 2.87 -8.06 2.50
CA TYR A 19 2.21 -7.76 1.23
C TYR A 19 3.18 -7.25 0.16
N LEU A 20 4.19 -6.47 0.53
CA LEU A 20 5.22 -6.00 -0.41
C LEU A 20 6.08 -7.15 -0.95
N GLU A 21 6.49 -8.09 -0.10
CA GLU A 21 7.24 -9.27 -0.54
C GLU A 21 6.36 -10.21 -1.38
N GLU A 22 5.08 -10.40 -1.00
CA GLU A 22 4.11 -11.13 -1.82
C GLU A 22 3.93 -10.49 -3.20
N ASN A 23 3.84 -9.16 -3.28
CA ASN A 23 3.75 -8.44 -4.56
C ASN A 23 4.98 -8.67 -5.43
N LYS A 24 6.17 -8.65 -4.84
CA LYS A 24 7.42 -8.95 -5.55
C LYS A 24 7.42 -10.36 -6.11
N GLN A 25 7.02 -11.37 -5.32
CA GLN A 25 6.93 -12.74 -5.76
C GLN A 25 5.90 -12.93 -6.89
N LEU A 26 4.73 -12.29 -6.78
CA LEU A 26 3.70 -12.32 -7.81
C LEU A 26 4.20 -11.71 -9.12
N ILE A 27 4.90 -10.57 -9.08
CA ILE A 27 5.48 -9.95 -10.28
C ILE A 27 6.50 -10.88 -10.94
N MET A 28 7.38 -11.50 -10.15
CA MET A 28 8.37 -12.47 -10.67
C MET A 28 7.67 -13.68 -11.31
N ALA A 29 6.65 -14.23 -10.64
CA ALA A 29 5.87 -15.35 -11.16
C ALA A 29 5.12 -14.98 -12.46
N ILE A 30 4.52 -13.79 -12.55
CA ILE A 30 3.86 -13.30 -13.77
C ILE A 30 4.86 -13.21 -14.92
N LEU A 31 6.03 -12.61 -14.70
CA LEU A 31 7.07 -12.50 -15.73
C LEU A 31 7.54 -13.87 -16.21
N GLU A 32 7.77 -14.82 -15.30
CA GLU A 32 8.18 -16.18 -15.66
C GLU A 32 7.07 -16.92 -16.44
N ASN A 33 5.81 -16.80 -16.00
CA ASN A 33 4.69 -17.45 -16.67
C ASN A 33 4.39 -16.83 -18.04
N GLN A 34 4.62 -15.53 -18.23
CA GLN A 34 4.56 -14.89 -19.54
C GLN A 34 5.65 -15.42 -20.49
N ASN A 35 6.88 -15.61 -20.00
CA ASN A 35 7.96 -16.23 -20.78
C ASN A 35 7.64 -17.68 -21.18
N LYS A 36 6.92 -18.41 -20.33
CA LYS A 36 6.46 -19.79 -20.59
C LYS A 36 5.19 -19.87 -21.46
N GLY A 37 4.53 -18.76 -21.74
CA GLY A 37 3.25 -18.73 -22.45
C GLY A 37 2.05 -19.22 -21.62
N ASN A 38 2.19 -19.33 -20.29
CA ASN A 38 1.14 -19.84 -19.40
C ASN A 38 0.20 -18.71 -18.94
N VAL A 39 -0.74 -18.36 -19.82
CA VAL A 39 -1.65 -17.20 -19.64
C VAL A 39 -2.64 -17.41 -18.49
N SER A 40 -3.03 -18.65 -18.20
CA SER A 40 -3.98 -18.99 -17.13
C SER A 40 -3.42 -18.69 -15.74
N GLU A 41 -2.17 -19.08 -15.46
CA GLU A 41 -1.51 -18.76 -14.20
C GLU A 41 -1.27 -17.25 -14.05
N CYS A 42 -0.92 -16.57 -15.15
CA CYS A 42 -0.72 -15.12 -15.16
C CYS A 42 -1.97 -14.37 -14.69
N ALA A 43 -3.16 -14.77 -15.16
CA ALA A 43 -4.41 -14.11 -14.77
C ALA A 43 -4.67 -14.22 -13.27
N SER A 44 -4.43 -15.40 -12.68
CA SER A 44 -4.56 -15.63 -11.24
C SER A 44 -3.57 -14.78 -10.43
N TYR A 45 -2.30 -14.76 -10.83
CA TYR A 45 -1.28 -13.94 -10.15
C TYR A 45 -1.55 -12.44 -10.29
N GLN A 46 -2.05 -11.98 -11.45
CA GLN A 46 -2.43 -10.60 -11.67
C GLN A 46 -3.61 -10.18 -10.77
N ALA A 47 -4.63 -11.01 -10.64
CA ALA A 47 -5.77 -10.74 -9.77
C ALA A 47 -5.34 -10.59 -8.29
N GLN A 48 -4.43 -11.48 -7.83
CA GLN A 48 -3.90 -11.40 -6.47
C GLN A 48 -3.02 -10.15 -6.26
N LEU A 49 -2.18 -9.82 -7.23
CA LEU A 49 -1.35 -8.61 -7.19
C LEU A 49 -2.22 -7.34 -7.10
N GLN A 50 -3.30 -7.28 -7.90
CA GLN A 50 -4.24 -6.15 -7.85
C GLN A 50 -4.93 -6.02 -6.49
N GLN A 51 -5.37 -7.13 -5.89
CA GLN A 51 -5.98 -7.09 -4.55
C GLN A 51 -5.01 -6.57 -3.50
N ASN A 52 -3.77 -7.06 -3.51
CA ASN A 52 -2.75 -6.62 -2.55
C ASN A 52 -2.46 -5.12 -2.70
N LEU A 53 -2.32 -4.63 -3.93
CA LEU A 53 -2.10 -3.20 -4.21
C LEU A 53 -3.29 -2.35 -3.76
N MET A 54 -4.52 -2.80 -4.04
CA MET A 54 -5.73 -2.08 -3.65
C MET A 54 -5.91 -2.05 -2.13
N TYR A 55 -5.56 -3.14 -1.45
CA TYR A 55 -5.55 -3.22 0.01
C TYR A 55 -4.53 -2.24 0.61
N LEU A 56 -3.29 -2.25 0.11
CA LEU A 56 -2.25 -1.30 0.53
C LEU A 56 -2.64 0.16 0.27
N ALA A 57 -3.25 0.46 -0.87
CA ALA A 57 -3.74 1.81 -1.19
C ALA A 57 -4.85 2.26 -0.23
N ARG A 58 -5.79 1.36 0.11
CA ARG A 58 -6.86 1.66 1.06
C ARG A 58 -6.32 1.93 2.48
N ILE A 59 -5.28 1.21 2.88
CA ILE A 59 -4.57 1.46 4.14
C ILE A 59 -3.87 2.81 4.11
N ALA A 60 -3.16 3.12 3.01
CA ALA A 60 -2.46 4.39 2.84
C ALA A 60 -3.43 5.58 2.87
N ASP A 61 -4.64 5.44 2.30
CA ASP A 61 -5.70 6.45 2.34
C ASP A 61 -6.35 6.58 3.73
N ALA A 62 -6.49 5.46 4.46
CA ALA A 62 -7.04 5.43 5.81
C ALA A 62 -6.05 5.90 6.89
N GLN A 63 -4.78 6.16 6.55
CA GLN A 63 -3.84 6.78 7.47
C GLN A 63 -4.33 8.21 7.81
N PRO A 64 -4.43 8.57 9.10
CA PRO A 64 -4.78 9.93 9.47
C PRO A 64 -3.72 10.87 8.87
N GLN A 65 -4.13 11.87 8.09
CA GLN A 65 -3.25 12.86 7.43
C GLN A 65 -2.40 13.72 8.40
N GLY A 66 -2.30 13.34 9.68
CA GLY A 66 -1.60 14.05 10.73
C GLY A 66 -0.17 13.54 10.94
N THR A 67 0.73 13.76 9.98
CA THR A 67 2.17 13.99 10.23
C THR A 67 2.84 14.54 8.97
N THR A 68 2.22 15.53 8.32
CA THR A 68 3.03 16.49 7.56
C THR A 68 3.95 17.18 8.57
N MET A 69 5.25 16.92 8.48
CA MET A 69 6.28 17.56 9.28
C MET A 69 5.98 19.07 9.43
N PRO A 70 6.07 19.67 10.63
CA PRO A 70 5.89 21.11 10.75
C PRO A 70 7.02 21.79 9.96
N SER A 71 6.64 22.51 8.90
CA SER A 71 7.51 23.41 8.18
C SER A 71 7.97 24.52 9.14
N GLN A 72 9.03 24.28 9.91
CA GLN A 72 9.75 25.33 10.62
C GLN A 72 10.60 26.11 9.60
N VAL A 73 9.93 26.95 8.82
CA VAL A 73 10.54 28.19 8.32
C VAL A 73 9.92 29.34 9.09
N LYS A 74 10.18 29.37 10.40
CA LYS A 74 10.03 30.60 11.18
C LYS A 74 11.24 31.49 10.85
N LEU A 75 11.32 31.98 9.61
CA LEU A 75 12.20 33.11 9.32
C LEU A 75 11.48 34.35 9.81
N LEU A 76 11.81 34.67 11.06
CA LEU A 76 11.39 35.83 11.81
C LEU A 76 11.48 37.08 10.92
N ASN A 77 10.32 37.68 10.71
CA ASN A 77 10.16 39.11 10.62
C ASN A 77 11.06 39.83 11.65
N LYS A 78 12.11 40.48 11.19
CA LYS A 78 12.66 41.64 11.90
C LYS A 78 12.78 42.79 10.90
N THR A 79 11.85 43.73 11.12
CA THR A 79 11.91 45.19 10.98
C THR A 79 12.90 45.77 10.00
#